data_AF-A0A7R9JFY1-F1
#
_entry.id   AF-A0A7R9JFY1-F1
#
_cell.length_a   1.000
_cell.length_b   1.000
_cell.length_c   1.000
_cell.angle_alpha   90.00
_cell.angle_beta   90.00
_cell.angle_gamma   90.00
#
_symmetry.space_group_name_H-M   'P 1'
#
loop_
_entity.id
_entity.type
_entity.pdbx_description
1 polymer ?
#
loop_
_entity_poly.entity_id
_entity_poly.type
_entity_poly.pdbx_seq_one_letter_code
_entity_poly.pdbx_strand_id
1 'polypeptide(L)'
;VEISTLGPLLGTIFISLLPYLDNFSAEVSTIFNFLVQQEELSPYLKDLFFVPDHPAIRNVYVTIQQAMDSNRPFLDILKEALHNVTHENVDIRVEALRHLKELLQINYRPLQDCVVGAEGLDPVLTELVETLIMGCSDTNLSVALTCAECLGEIGAIDPGNLPRKSFNMEKTIFQFSVKSELFALAALNELVRAFQTCRDTHNMDAFSLAIQELLKAFKIAPSGKSVKKHLWDSFPENVQEVMKPLLTSKYKISVSRTSIPHPVYGSSFGRSLCEWGFQWANKLIPLMKDKFAASLFESCLFGMKLDAQTLMFFLPYVV
;
A
#
# COMPACT_ATOMS: atom_id res chain seq x y z
N VAL A 1 -12.68 4.37 25.52
CA VAL A 1 -11.67 3.79 24.61
C VAL A 1 -10.52 3.35 25.51
N GLU A 2 -10.15 2.08 25.50
CA GLU A 2 -9.00 1.62 26.28
C GLU A 2 -7.72 2.26 25.72
N ILE A 3 -6.89 2.85 26.58
CA ILE A 3 -5.67 3.58 26.16
C ILE A 3 -4.72 2.66 25.40
N SER A 4 -4.70 1.37 25.71
CA SER A 4 -3.95 0.34 24.98
C SER A 4 -4.24 0.31 23.46
N THR A 5 -5.45 0.68 23.04
CA THR A 5 -5.83 0.71 21.61
C THR A 5 -5.15 1.85 20.83
N LEU A 6 -4.58 2.84 21.52
CA LEU A 6 -3.84 3.94 20.89
C LEU A 6 -2.40 3.58 20.53
N GLY A 7 -1.82 2.52 21.11
CA GLY A 7 -0.42 2.14 20.89
C GLY A 7 -0.01 2.08 19.42
N PRO A 8 -0.68 1.27 18.58
CA PRO A 8 -0.38 1.19 17.15
C PRO A 8 -0.60 2.49 16.37
N LEU A 9 -1.39 3.44 16.91
CA LEU A 9 -1.69 4.71 16.26
C LEU A 9 -0.72 5.82 16.68
N LEU A 10 0.14 5.58 17.65
CA LEU A 10 0.98 6.60 18.28
C LEU A 10 1.87 7.31 17.27
N GLY A 11 2.56 6.55 16.42
CA GLY A 11 3.37 7.12 15.32
C GLY A 11 2.54 8.01 14.41
N THR A 12 1.33 7.59 14.03
CA THR A 12 0.44 8.35 13.14
C THR A 12 -0.04 9.65 13.80
N ILE A 13 -0.31 9.64 15.11
CA ILE A 13 -0.69 10.83 15.86
C ILE A 13 0.48 11.82 15.89
N PHE A 14 1.67 11.34 16.25
CA PHE A 14 2.86 12.18 16.37
C PHE A 14 3.25 12.81 15.04
N ILE A 15 3.35 12.02 13.96
CA ILE A 15 3.75 12.54 12.64
C ILE A 15 2.72 13.55 12.09
N SER A 16 1.43 13.36 12.39
CA SER A 16 0.37 14.26 11.92
C SER A 16 0.33 15.58 12.67
N LEU A 17 0.70 15.58 13.95
CA LEU A 17 0.69 16.77 14.80
C LEU A 17 2.02 17.53 14.79
N LEU A 18 3.13 16.88 14.47
CA LEU A 18 4.47 17.47 14.42
C LEU A 18 4.53 18.78 13.61
N PRO A 19 3.94 18.87 12.40
CA PRO A 19 3.99 20.10 11.59
C PRO A 19 3.31 21.32 12.24
N TYR A 20 2.50 21.10 13.27
CA TYR A 20 1.77 22.15 13.99
C TYR A 20 2.48 22.59 15.26
N LEU A 21 3.59 21.95 15.64
CA LEU A 21 4.28 22.17 16.92
C LEU A 21 4.73 23.63 17.10
N ASP A 22 5.21 24.29 16.04
CA ASP A 22 5.66 25.68 16.13
C ASP A 22 4.51 26.67 16.31
N ASN A 23 3.37 26.39 15.67
CA ASN A 23 2.21 27.28 15.65
C ASN A 23 1.26 27.07 16.86
N PHE A 24 1.20 25.83 17.37
CA PHE A 24 0.29 25.40 18.44
C PHE A 24 1.05 24.62 19.52
N SER A 25 2.16 25.21 19.96
CA SER A 25 3.11 24.54 20.86
C SER A 25 2.48 24.09 22.17
N ALA A 26 1.59 24.87 22.77
CA ALA A 26 0.95 24.51 24.04
C ALA A 26 0.03 23.29 23.90
N GLU A 27 -0.83 23.29 22.88
CA GLU A 27 -1.80 22.23 22.62
C GLU A 27 -1.12 20.93 22.20
N VAL A 28 -0.21 20.99 21.22
CA VAL A 28 0.51 19.82 20.71
C VAL A 28 1.39 19.22 21.81
N SER A 29 2.11 20.05 22.56
CA SER A 29 2.97 19.56 23.64
C SER A 29 2.16 18.93 24.77
N THR A 30 0.98 19.44 25.07
CA THR A 30 0.09 18.84 26.08
C THR A 30 -0.36 17.45 25.65
N ILE A 31 -0.74 17.27 24.38
CA ILE A 31 -1.10 15.96 23.83
C ILE A 31 0.09 15.00 23.90
N PHE A 32 1.27 15.41 23.43
CA PHE A 32 2.46 14.54 23.43
C PHE A 32 2.89 14.15 24.85
N ASN A 33 2.93 15.10 25.79
CA ASN A 33 3.27 14.79 27.18
C ASN A 33 2.26 13.82 27.81
N PHE A 34 0.97 14.00 27.56
CA PHE A 34 -0.06 13.08 28.06
C PHE A 34 0.15 11.65 27.55
N LEU A 35 0.44 11.49 26.26
CA LEU A 35 0.61 10.17 25.63
C LEU A 35 1.86 9.46 26.11
N VAL A 36 2.99 10.15 26.21
CA VAL A 36 4.26 9.53 26.63
C VAL A 36 4.29 9.14 28.11
N GLN A 37 3.40 9.70 28.94
CA GLN A 37 3.26 9.36 30.36
C GLN A 37 2.42 8.11 30.62
N GLN A 38 1.74 7.54 29.62
CA GLN A 38 0.91 6.34 29.82
C GLN A 38 1.80 5.09 29.79
N GLU A 39 1.81 4.31 30.88
CA GLU A 39 2.61 3.09 31.00
C GLU A 39 2.25 2.05 29.92
N GLU A 40 0.97 1.97 29.55
CA GLU A 40 0.45 1.05 28.53
C GLU A 40 0.99 1.36 27.12
N LEU A 41 1.48 2.58 26.89
CA LEU A 41 2.03 3.03 25.60
C LEU A 41 3.56 2.90 25.53
N SER A 42 4.22 2.62 26.66
CA SER A 42 5.68 2.48 26.75
C SER A 42 6.30 1.56 25.66
N PRO A 43 5.72 0.39 25.33
CA PRO A 43 6.28 -0.49 24.29
C PRO A 43 6.36 0.12 22.88
N TYR A 44 5.56 1.15 22.60
CA TYR A 44 5.43 1.81 21.29
C TYR A 44 6.29 3.08 21.18
N LEU A 45 6.94 3.53 22.26
CA LEU A 45 7.71 4.77 22.25
C LEU A 45 8.94 4.69 21.33
N LYS A 46 9.52 3.49 21.15
CA LYS A 46 10.62 3.25 20.22
C LYS A 46 10.27 3.51 18.75
N ASP A 47 8.98 3.44 18.41
CA ASP A 47 8.47 3.69 17.05
C ASP A 47 8.39 5.20 16.75
N LEU A 48 8.67 6.06 17.75
CA LEU A 48 8.70 7.52 17.63
C LEU A 48 10.12 8.06 17.32
N PHE A 49 10.94 7.27 16.64
CA PHE A 49 12.33 7.58 16.27
C PHE A 49 12.50 8.90 15.49
N PHE A 50 11.43 9.42 14.88
CA PHE A 50 11.41 10.63 14.07
C PHE A 50 11.11 11.91 14.88
N VAL A 51 10.81 11.81 16.17
CA VAL A 51 10.49 12.97 17.00
C VAL A 51 11.76 13.80 17.24
N PRO A 52 11.78 15.09 16.82
CA PRO A 52 12.98 15.91 16.90
C PRO A 52 13.20 16.45 18.30
N ASP A 53 14.45 16.84 18.57
CA ASP A 53 14.78 17.63 19.74
C ASP A 53 14.23 19.05 19.58
N HIS A 54 13.13 19.36 20.26
CA HIS A 54 12.46 20.65 20.17
C HIS A 54 12.14 21.24 21.56
N PRO A 55 12.35 22.55 21.79
CA PRO A 55 12.18 23.17 23.12
C PRO A 55 10.83 22.92 23.78
N ALA A 56 9.73 22.93 23.02
CA ALA A 56 8.38 22.74 23.54
C ALA A 56 8.10 21.30 24.03
N ILE A 57 8.83 20.31 23.52
CA ILE A 57 8.61 18.88 23.78
C ILE A 57 9.88 18.19 24.29
N ARG A 58 10.80 18.94 24.91
CA ARG A 58 12.10 18.41 25.36
C ARG A 58 11.95 17.18 26.27
N ASN A 59 10.98 17.20 27.18
CA ASN A 59 10.72 16.06 28.08
C ASN A 59 10.26 14.82 27.30
N VAL A 60 9.35 15.01 26.33
CA VAL A 60 8.87 13.94 25.44
C VAL A 60 10.03 13.34 24.66
N TYR A 61 10.88 14.17 24.06
CA TYR A 61 12.08 13.73 23.34
C TYR A 61 12.97 12.88 24.25
N VAL A 62 13.29 13.36 25.47
CA VAL A 62 14.13 12.62 26.43
C VAL A 62 13.51 11.28 26.81
N THR A 63 12.20 11.20 27.06
CA THR A 63 11.53 9.94 27.39
C THR A 63 11.55 8.95 26.23
N ILE A 64 11.36 9.43 24.99
CA ILE A 64 11.49 8.59 23.79
C ILE A 64 12.93 8.05 23.68
N GLN A 65 13.94 8.91 23.83
CA GLN A 65 15.34 8.50 23.77
C GLN A 65 15.71 7.49 24.87
N GLN A 66 15.10 7.58 26.05
CA GLN A 66 15.29 6.60 27.13
C GLN A 66 14.67 5.24 26.81
N ALA A 67 13.60 5.20 26.00
CA ALA A 67 12.99 3.97 25.52
C ALA A 67 13.77 3.32 24.35
N MET A 68 14.66 4.08 23.70
CA MET A 68 15.48 3.59 22.58
C MET A 68 16.80 3.01 23.10
N ASP A 69 16.95 1.68 23.03
CA ASP A 69 18.20 1.01 23.38
C ASP A 69 19.31 1.35 22.38
N SER A 70 20.30 2.14 22.83
CA SER A 70 21.42 2.60 22.00
C SER A 70 22.53 1.57 21.82
N ASN A 71 22.57 0.50 22.64
CA ASN A 71 23.64 -0.50 22.64
C ASN A 71 23.16 -1.84 22.10
N ARG A 72 22.78 -1.87 20.82
CA ARG A 72 22.28 -3.05 20.13
C ARG A 72 23.17 -3.43 18.94
N PRO A 73 23.27 -4.73 18.61
CA PRO A 73 23.92 -5.17 17.36
C PRO A 73 23.31 -4.48 16.14
N PHE A 74 24.15 -4.19 15.15
CA PHE A 74 23.73 -3.49 13.92
C PHE A 74 22.56 -4.18 13.20
N LEU A 75 22.55 -5.52 13.13
CA LEU A 75 21.47 -6.27 12.49
C LEU A 75 20.13 -6.14 13.23
N ASP A 76 20.14 -6.00 14.56
CA ASP A 76 18.92 -5.78 15.34
C ASP A 76 18.36 -4.37 15.09
N ILE A 77 19.24 -3.38 14.95
CA ILE A 77 18.88 -2.00 14.58
C ILE A 77 18.28 -1.99 13.16
N LEU A 78 18.91 -2.67 12.20
CA LEU A 78 18.38 -2.79 10.84
C LEU A 78 17.01 -3.48 10.80
N LYS A 79 16.82 -4.52 11.60
CA LYS A 79 15.55 -5.25 11.66
C LYS A 79 14.41 -4.37 12.17
N GLU A 80 14.67 -3.49 13.13
CA GLU A 80 13.69 -2.50 13.58
C GLU A 80 13.44 -1.41 12.53
N ALA A 81 14.50 -0.89 11.89
CA ALA A 81 14.35 0.07 10.80
C ALA A 81 13.52 -0.52 9.64
N LEU A 82 13.71 -1.80 9.32
CA LEU A 82 12.94 -2.54 8.31
C LEU A 82 11.44 -2.59 8.63
N HIS A 83 11.09 -2.75 9.91
CA HIS A 83 9.70 -2.66 10.35
C HIS A 83 9.12 -1.26 10.09
N ASN A 84 9.89 -0.21 10.37
CA ASN A 84 9.42 1.17 10.24
C ASN A 84 9.28 1.63 8.78
N VAL A 85 10.15 1.18 7.86
CA VAL A 85 10.05 1.56 6.43
C VAL A 85 8.85 0.94 5.72
N THR A 86 8.22 -0.09 6.30
CA THR A 86 7.01 -0.74 5.74
C THR A 86 5.71 -0.22 6.36
N HIS A 87 5.76 0.85 7.15
CA HIS A 87 4.60 1.41 7.86
C HIS A 87 3.47 1.86 6.91
N GLU A 88 2.20 1.73 7.31
CA GLU A 88 1.04 2.06 6.46
C GLU A 88 0.96 3.55 6.11
N ASN A 89 1.23 4.42 7.09
CA ASN A 89 1.32 5.86 6.92
C ASN A 89 2.55 6.28 6.08
N VAL A 90 2.32 7.01 4.99
CA VAL A 90 3.35 7.43 4.03
C VAL A 90 4.37 8.36 4.64
N ASP A 91 3.95 9.29 5.51
CA ASP A 91 4.86 10.28 6.12
C ASP A 91 5.82 9.59 7.08
N ILE A 92 5.35 8.58 7.83
CA ILE A 92 6.20 7.74 8.67
C ILE A 92 7.19 6.94 7.83
N ARG A 93 6.76 6.34 6.71
CA ARG A 93 7.70 5.64 5.81
C ARG A 93 8.80 6.55 5.31
N VAL A 94 8.46 7.79 4.95
CA VAL A 94 9.43 8.77 4.48
C VAL A 94 10.45 9.08 5.59
N GLU A 95 10.01 9.34 6.83
CA GLU A 95 10.95 9.56 7.94
C GLU A 95 11.75 8.30 8.29
N ALA A 96 11.13 7.12 8.24
CA ALA A 96 11.81 5.85 8.47
C ALA A 96 12.93 5.62 7.45
N LEU A 97 12.69 5.93 6.17
CA LEU A 97 13.69 5.80 5.11
C LEU A 97 14.82 6.81 5.28
N ARG A 98 14.53 8.05 5.68
CA ARG A 98 15.58 9.04 5.99
C ARG A 98 16.43 8.61 7.18
N HIS A 99 15.79 8.15 8.24
CA HIS A 99 16.49 7.61 9.41
C HIS A 99 17.34 6.38 9.03
N LEU A 100 16.80 5.47 8.21
CA LEU A 100 17.54 4.31 7.70
C LEU A 100 18.79 4.75 6.91
N LYS A 101 18.67 5.76 6.03
CA LYS A 101 19.82 6.29 5.29
C LYS A 101 20.93 6.76 6.24
N GLU A 102 20.57 7.53 7.27
CA GLU A 102 21.52 7.99 8.30
C GLU A 102 22.15 6.81 9.05
N LEU A 103 21.36 5.78 9.41
CA LEU A 103 21.86 4.58 10.05
C LEU A 103 22.86 3.82 9.18
N LEU A 104 22.59 3.68 7.87
CA LEU A 104 23.48 3.03 6.92
C LEU A 104 24.80 3.80 6.77
N GLN A 105 24.73 5.13 6.72
CA GLN A 105 25.90 6.01 6.65
C GLN A 105 26.78 5.90 7.89
N ILE A 106 26.19 5.97 9.09
CA ILE A 106 26.92 5.92 10.36
C ILE A 106 27.53 4.51 10.60
N ASN A 107 26.84 3.46 10.16
CA ASN A 107 27.25 2.07 10.35
C ASN A 107 27.89 1.44 9.10
N TYR A 108 28.57 2.24 8.27
CA TYR A 108 29.15 1.77 7.01
C TYR A 108 30.06 0.54 7.15
N ARG A 109 30.90 0.48 8.20
CA ARG A 109 31.79 -0.68 8.41
C ARG A 109 31.02 -1.98 8.70
N PRO A 110 30.16 -2.04 9.75
CA PRO A 110 29.27 -3.19 9.96
C PRO A 110 28.48 -3.59 8.72
N LEU A 111 27.98 -2.62 7.96
CA LEU A 111 27.25 -2.86 6.72
C LEU A 111 28.12 -3.57 5.66
N GLN A 112 29.34 -3.09 5.42
CA GLN A 112 30.25 -3.73 4.46
C GLN A 112 30.65 -5.15 4.88
N ASP A 113 30.84 -5.38 6.18
CA ASP A 113 31.12 -6.72 6.71
C ASP A 113 29.95 -7.69 6.43
N CYS A 114 28.70 -7.20 6.51
CA CYS A 114 27.51 -7.97 6.13
C CYS A 114 27.37 -8.20 4.62
N VAL A 115 27.82 -7.27 3.77
CA VAL A 115 27.72 -7.38 2.30
C VAL A 115 28.78 -8.31 1.71
N VAL A 116 30.01 -8.27 2.24
CA VAL A 116 31.18 -9.00 1.70
C VAL A 116 31.30 -10.41 2.32
N GLY A 117 30.44 -10.77 3.26
CA GLY A 117 30.47 -12.05 3.98
C GLY A 117 30.54 -13.28 3.06
N ALA A 118 31.41 -14.23 3.43
CA ALA A 118 31.66 -15.45 2.65
C ALA A 118 30.48 -16.45 2.65
N GLU A 119 29.50 -16.27 3.56
CA GLU A 119 28.37 -17.17 3.76
C GLU A 119 27.07 -16.69 3.07
N GLY A 120 27.17 -15.66 2.22
CA GLY A 120 26.02 -15.03 1.57
C GLY A 120 25.46 -13.85 2.38
N LEU A 121 24.44 -13.19 1.84
CA LEU A 121 23.83 -12.00 2.46
C LEU A 121 22.96 -12.41 3.66
N ASP A 122 23.05 -11.66 4.77
CA ASP A 122 22.18 -11.85 5.92
C ASP A 122 20.68 -11.73 5.51
N PRO A 123 19.76 -12.53 6.08
CA PRO A 123 18.34 -12.45 5.76
C PRO A 123 17.71 -11.07 5.99
N VAL A 124 18.13 -10.35 7.04
CA VAL A 124 17.62 -8.99 7.33
C VAL A 124 18.06 -8.03 6.23
N LEU A 125 19.31 -8.11 5.79
CA LEU A 125 19.84 -7.27 4.72
C LEU A 125 19.22 -7.63 3.36
N THR A 126 18.95 -8.91 3.13
CA THR A 126 18.21 -9.38 1.96
C THR A 126 16.81 -8.75 1.92
N GLU A 127 16.03 -8.90 2.99
CA GLU A 127 14.67 -8.38 3.07
C GLU A 127 14.65 -6.86 2.93
N LEU A 128 15.67 -6.17 3.49
CA LEU A 128 15.86 -4.74 3.31
C LEU A 128 16.07 -4.35 1.85
N VAL A 129 17.01 -4.99 1.16
CA VAL A 129 17.30 -4.70 -0.26
C VAL A 129 16.06 -4.93 -1.12
N GLU A 130 15.33 -6.00 -0.87
CA GLU A 130 14.08 -6.30 -1.59
C GLU A 130 12.99 -5.26 -1.32
N THR A 131 12.84 -4.85 -0.05
CA THR A 131 11.89 -3.81 0.36
C THR A 131 12.22 -2.47 -0.30
N LEU A 132 13.51 -2.11 -0.36
CA LEU A 132 13.96 -0.87 -1.00
C LEU A 132 13.76 -0.92 -2.53
N ILE A 133 14.09 -2.04 -3.20
CA ILE A 133 13.84 -2.22 -4.64
C ILE A 133 12.35 -2.09 -4.96
N MET A 134 11.49 -2.72 -4.15
CA MET A 134 10.03 -2.57 -4.28
C MET A 134 9.61 -1.11 -4.07
N GLY A 135 10.16 -0.45 -3.05
CA GLY A 135 9.87 0.95 -2.72
C GLY A 135 10.30 1.94 -3.80
N CYS A 136 11.31 1.64 -4.62
CA CYS A 136 11.67 2.46 -5.79
C CYS A 136 10.54 2.57 -6.83
N SER A 137 9.53 1.71 -6.77
CA SER A 137 8.33 1.77 -7.61
C SER A 137 7.10 2.40 -6.91
N ASP A 138 7.26 2.98 -5.72
CA ASP A 138 6.18 3.63 -4.98
C ASP A 138 5.64 4.85 -5.76
N THR A 139 4.32 5.03 -5.69
CA THR A 139 3.61 6.20 -6.26
C THR A 139 4.02 7.52 -5.63
N ASN A 140 4.48 7.52 -4.38
CA ASN A 140 5.01 8.67 -3.70
C ASN A 140 6.49 8.86 -4.07
N LEU A 141 6.78 9.95 -4.78
CA LEU A 141 8.13 10.25 -5.25
C LEU A 141 9.15 10.37 -4.12
N SER A 142 8.78 10.89 -2.95
CA SER A 142 9.68 10.99 -1.79
C SER A 142 10.07 9.61 -1.27
N VAL A 143 9.12 8.67 -1.20
CA VAL A 143 9.41 7.27 -0.84
C VAL A 143 10.36 6.65 -1.87
N ALA A 144 10.01 6.74 -3.15
CA ALA A 144 10.80 6.14 -4.24
C ALA A 144 12.25 6.67 -4.28
N LEU A 145 12.43 7.99 -4.14
CA LEU A 145 13.75 8.62 -4.12
C LEU A 145 14.54 8.23 -2.88
N THR A 146 13.93 8.27 -1.69
CA THR A 146 14.65 7.93 -0.45
C THR A 146 15.03 6.44 -0.42
N CYS A 147 14.20 5.55 -0.98
CA CYS A 147 14.59 4.15 -1.18
C CYS A 147 15.82 4.02 -2.08
N ALA A 148 15.88 4.77 -3.18
CA ALA A 148 17.04 4.77 -4.08
C ALA A 148 18.29 5.32 -3.40
N GLU A 149 18.16 6.33 -2.54
CA GLU A 149 19.26 6.84 -1.71
C GLU A 149 19.77 5.77 -0.74
N CYS A 150 18.89 5.06 -0.03
CA CYS A 150 19.27 3.96 0.85
C CYS A 150 19.99 2.83 0.09
N LEU A 151 19.53 2.47 -1.11
CA LEU A 151 20.26 1.51 -1.98
C LEU A 151 21.65 2.04 -2.37
N GLY A 152 21.78 3.34 -2.58
CA GLY A 152 23.06 4.00 -2.82
C GLY A 152 24.03 3.85 -1.64
N GLU A 153 23.54 3.97 -0.40
CA GLU A 153 24.35 3.78 0.81
C GLU A 153 24.76 2.31 1.03
N ILE A 154 23.89 1.36 0.68
CA ILE A 154 24.22 -0.08 0.70
C ILE A 154 25.34 -0.39 -0.30
N GLY A 155 25.30 0.22 -1.48
CA GLY A 155 26.29 0.05 -2.52
C GLY A 155 26.12 -1.28 -3.30
N ALA A 156 27.20 -1.70 -3.96
CA ALA A 156 27.16 -2.86 -4.84
C ALA A 156 27.12 -4.17 -4.05
N ILE A 157 26.08 -4.97 -4.27
CA ILE A 157 25.96 -6.35 -3.77
C ILE A 157 26.23 -7.30 -4.92
N ASP A 158 27.05 -8.33 -4.68
CA ASP A 158 27.22 -9.42 -5.65
C ASP A 158 25.89 -10.17 -5.83
N PRO A 159 25.31 -10.23 -7.04
CA PRO A 159 24.08 -10.98 -7.28
C PRO A 159 24.17 -12.47 -6.91
N GLY A 160 25.38 -13.04 -6.84
CA GLY A 160 25.61 -14.41 -6.36
C GLY A 160 25.30 -14.60 -4.87
N ASN A 161 25.36 -13.54 -4.07
CA ASN A 161 25.07 -13.55 -2.63
C ASN A 161 23.59 -13.33 -2.32
N LEU A 162 22.81 -12.82 -3.27
CA LEU A 162 21.37 -12.68 -3.13
C LEU A 162 20.73 -14.07 -3.20
N PRO A 163 19.76 -14.37 -2.33
CA PRO A 163 19.04 -15.62 -2.44
C PRO A 163 18.39 -15.66 -3.82
N ARG A 164 18.57 -16.78 -4.51
CA ARG A 164 17.74 -17.08 -5.67
C ARG A 164 16.32 -17.26 -5.14
N LYS A 165 15.55 -16.18 -5.14
CA LYS A 165 14.11 -16.31 -5.17
C LYS A 165 13.83 -17.11 -6.44
N SER A 166 13.58 -18.41 -6.24
CA SER A 166 12.56 -19.08 -7.03
C SER A 166 11.45 -18.05 -7.08
N PHE A 167 11.08 -17.54 -8.25
CA PHE A 167 9.91 -16.70 -8.36
C PHE A 167 8.74 -17.57 -7.86
N ASN A 168 8.53 -17.59 -6.54
CA ASN A 168 7.24 -17.59 -5.93
C ASN A 168 6.70 -16.20 -6.28
N MET A 169 6.46 -15.98 -7.58
CA MET A 169 5.13 -15.64 -7.99
C MET A 169 4.31 -16.58 -7.11
N GLU A 170 3.76 -16.07 -5.99
CA GLU A 170 2.50 -16.62 -5.52
C GLU A 170 1.79 -16.90 -6.82
N LYS A 171 1.55 -18.19 -7.12
CA LYS A 171 0.90 -18.53 -8.36
C LYS A 171 -0.46 -17.87 -8.21
N THR A 172 -0.57 -16.61 -8.60
CA THR A 172 -1.80 -15.95 -8.92
C THR A 172 -2.16 -16.77 -10.13
N ILE A 173 -2.85 -17.88 -9.86
CA ILE A 173 -3.28 -18.82 -10.88
C ILE A 173 -4.11 -17.93 -11.76
N PHE A 174 -3.53 -17.49 -12.87
CA PHE A 174 -4.19 -16.59 -13.77
C PHE A 174 -5.45 -17.31 -14.21
N GLN A 175 -6.60 -16.81 -13.75
CA GLN A 175 -7.85 -17.52 -13.93
C GLN A 175 -8.28 -17.27 -15.36
N PHE A 176 -8.01 -18.18 -16.29
CA PHE A 176 -8.46 -18.00 -17.67
C PHE A 176 -9.99 -17.86 -17.81
N SER A 177 -10.76 -18.15 -16.76
CA SER A 177 -12.22 -18.00 -16.73
C SER A 177 -12.68 -16.84 -15.85
N VAL A 178 -13.21 -15.80 -16.51
CA VAL A 178 -13.95 -14.68 -15.92
C VAL A 178 -15.21 -15.13 -15.18
N LYS A 179 -15.70 -16.37 -15.42
CA LYS A 179 -16.89 -16.91 -14.75
C LYS A 179 -16.57 -17.72 -13.48
N SER A 180 -15.30 -17.91 -13.16
CA SER A 180 -14.87 -18.67 -11.99
C SER A 180 -15.14 -17.91 -10.68
N GLU A 181 -15.35 -18.67 -9.60
CA GLU A 181 -15.49 -18.07 -8.26
C GLU A 181 -14.18 -17.43 -7.78
N LEU A 182 -13.04 -18.04 -8.13
CA LEU A 182 -11.71 -17.51 -7.80
C LEU A 182 -11.46 -16.14 -8.44
N PHE A 183 -11.87 -15.96 -9.70
CA PHE A 183 -11.83 -14.64 -10.35
C PHE A 183 -12.68 -13.63 -9.60
N ALA A 184 -13.91 -13.99 -9.21
CA ALA A 184 -14.81 -13.10 -8.49
C ALA A 184 -14.22 -12.65 -7.14
N LEU A 185 -13.60 -13.58 -6.39
CA LEU A 185 -12.92 -13.28 -5.12
C LEU A 185 -11.75 -12.31 -5.34
N ALA A 186 -10.88 -12.61 -6.30
CA ALA A 186 -9.70 -11.78 -6.58
C ALA A 186 -10.10 -10.39 -7.07
N ALA A 187 -11.09 -10.31 -7.97
CA ALA A 187 -11.57 -9.05 -8.53
C ALA A 187 -12.27 -8.17 -7.48
N LEU A 188 -13.06 -8.75 -6.58
CA LEU A 188 -13.70 -8.00 -5.50
C LEU A 188 -12.68 -7.48 -4.48
N ASN A 189 -11.67 -8.29 -4.11
CA ASN A 189 -10.59 -7.82 -3.24
C ASN A 189 -9.81 -6.66 -3.87
N GLU A 190 -9.47 -6.77 -5.15
CA GLU A 190 -8.76 -5.71 -5.87
C GLU A 190 -9.57 -4.41 -5.96
N LEU A 191 -10.87 -4.51 -6.27
CA LEU A 191 -11.74 -3.34 -6.33
C LEU A 191 -11.99 -2.70 -4.96
N VAL A 192 -12.09 -3.50 -3.89
CA VAL A 192 -12.23 -2.98 -2.51
C VAL A 192 -10.94 -2.29 -2.07
N ARG A 193 -9.78 -2.85 -2.38
CA ARG A 193 -8.48 -2.18 -2.17
C ARG A 193 -8.48 -0.82 -2.86
N ALA A 194 -8.79 -0.78 -4.15
CA ALA A 194 -8.82 0.46 -4.93
C ALA A 194 -9.84 1.48 -4.39
N PHE A 195 -11.02 1.01 -3.94
CA PHE A 195 -12.02 1.85 -3.29
C PHE A 195 -11.49 2.48 -2.00
N GLN A 196 -10.81 1.70 -1.16
CA GLN A 196 -10.27 2.15 0.13
C GLN A 196 -9.08 3.10 -0.02
N THR A 197 -8.28 2.96 -1.07
CA THR A 197 -7.12 3.84 -1.34
C THR A 197 -7.49 5.11 -2.11
N CYS A 198 -8.72 5.18 -2.64
CA CYS A 198 -9.17 6.33 -3.42
C CYS A 198 -9.39 7.57 -2.54
N ARG A 199 -8.60 8.63 -2.78
CA ARG A 199 -8.68 9.90 -2.04
C ARG A 199 -9.80 10.83 -2.51
N ASP A 200 -10.21 10.70 -3.77
CA ASP A 200 -11.23 11.53 -4.39
C ASP A 200 -12.58 10.82 -4.31
N THR A 201 -13.50 11.38 -3.53
CA THR A 201 -14.82 10.81 -3.30
C THR A 201 -15.64 10.67 -4.58
N HIS A 202 -15.40 11.50 -5.61
CA HIS A 202 -16.07 11.37 -6.89
C HIS A 202 -15.62 10.11 -7.65
N ASN A 203 -14.35 9.74 -7.52
CA ASN A 203 -13.78 8.57 -8.16
C ASN A 203 -14.17 7.26 -7.45
N MET A 204 -14.58 7.33 -6.18
CA MET A 204 -15.11 6.17 -5.43
C MET A 204 -16.39 5.59 -6.06
N ASP A 205 -17.18 6.40 -6.75
CA ASP A 205 -18.41 5.96 -7.43
C ASP A 205 -18.12 4.94 -8.54
N ALA A 206 -16.98 5.08 -9.22
CA ALA A 206 -16.55 4.15 -10.28
C ALA A 206 -16.27 2.76 -9.72
N PHE A 207 -15.55 2.68 -8.58
CA PHE A 207 -15.30 1.41 -7.89
C PHE A 207 -16.57 0.85 -7.26
N SER A 208 -17.43 1.71 -6.69
CA SER A 208 -18.72 1.32 -6.14
C SER A 208 -19.60 0.63 -7.18
N LEU A 209 -19.67 1.19 -8.39
CA LEU A 209 -20.37 0.58 -9.52
C LEU A 209 -19.78 -0.78 -9.89
N ALA A 210 -18.46 -0.88 -10.02
CA ALA A 210 -17.78 -2.13 -10.39
C ALA A 210 -18.06 -3.24 -9.36
N ILE A 211 -17.90 -2.94 -8.06
CA ILE A 211 -18.18 -3.87 -6.97
C ILE A 211 -19.66 -4.29 -6.99
N GLN A 212 -20.57 -3.33 -7.12
CA GLN A 212 -22.01 -3.58 -7.23
C GLN A 212 -22.33 -4.56 -8.37
N GLU A 213 -21.81 -4.32 -9.56
CA GLU A 213 -22.09 -5.17 -10.73
C GLU A 213 -21.44 -6.55 -10.62
N LEU A 214 -20.26 -6.68 -10.00
CA LEU A 214 -19.67 -7.98 -9.68
C LEU A 214 -20.53 -8.78 -8.69
N LEU A 215 -20.94 -8.16 -7.57
CA LEU A 215 -21.79 -8.82 -6.57
C LEU A 215 -23.10 -9.33 -7.20
N LYS A 216 -23.72 -8.53 -8.06
CA LYS A 216 -24.92 -8.92 -8.82
C LYS A 216 -24.64 -10.03 -9.82
N ALA A 217 -23.59 -9.91 -10.64
CA ALA A 217 -23.25 -10.87 -11.69
C ALA A 217 -22.96 -12.26 -11.12
N PHE A 218 -22.26 -12.33 -9.99
CA PHE A 218 -21.93 -13.59 -9.31
C PHE A 218 -22.97 -14.02 -8.27
N LYS A 219 -23.95 -13.17 -7.96
CA LYS A 219 -25.00 -13.38 -6.93
C LYS A 219 -24.42 -13.61 -5.52
N ILE A 220 -23.37 -12.89 -5.18
CA ILE A 220 -22.70 -12.98 -3.87
C ILE A 220 -23.46 -12.09 -2.88
N ALA A 221 -23.86 -12.65 -1.73
CA ALA A 221 -24.57 -11.93 -0.68
C ALA A 221 -24.48 -12.69 0.65
N PRO A 222 -24.58 -12.00 1.82
CA PRO A 222 -24.55 -12.62 3.14
C PRO A 222 -25.80 -13.43 3.49
N SER A 223 -26.88 -13.25 2.72
CA SER A 223 -28.17 -13.90 2.99
C SER A 223 -28.04 -15.42 2.91
N GLY A 224 -28.60 -16.13 3.90
CA GLY A 224 -28.67 -17.60 3.90
C GLY A 224 -29.43 -18.22 2.72
N LYS A 225 -30.13 -17.41 1.91
CA LYS A 225 -30.77 -17.83 0.66
C LYS A 225 -29.85 -17.75 -0.56
N SER A 226 -28.67 -17.15 -0.44
CA SER A 226 -27.69 -17.09 -1.53
C SER A 226 -26.94 -18.42 -1.64
N VAL A 227 -26.93 -19.00 -2.84
CA VAL A 227 -26.16 -20.20 -3.17
C VAL A 227 -24.64 -19.97 -3.01
N LYS A 228 -24.20 -18.70 -3.08
CA LYS A 228 -22.79 -18.31 -2.96
C LYS A 228 -22.46 -17.62 -1.65
N LYS A 229 -23.17 -17.96 -0.57
CA LYS A 229 -22.86 -17.45 0.76
C LYS A 229 -21.43 -17.81 1.20
N HIS A 230 -20.92 -18.98 0.82
CA HIS A 230 -19.55 -19.38 1.14
C HIS A 230 -18.49 -18.42 0.58
N LEU A 231 -18.74 -17.79 -0.58
CA LEU A 231 -17.86 -16.76 -1.11
C LEU A 231 -17.91 -15.49 -0.26
N TRP A 232 -19.10 -15.06 0.18
CA TRP A 232 -19.23 -13.92 1.08
C TRP A 232 -18.43 -14.15 2.38
N ASP A 233 -18.60 -15.32 2.98
CA ASP A 233 -17.96 -15.69 4.24
C ASP A 233 -16.43 -15.84 4.10
N SER A 234 -15.91 -15.98 2.88
CA SER A 234 -14.46 -16.06 2.61
C SER A 234 -13.75 -14.71 2.60
N PHE A 235 -14.49 -13.59 2.52
CA PHE A 235 -13.90 -12.26 2.57
C PHE A 235 -13.62 -11.84 4.02
N PRO A 236 -12.51 -11.11 4.27
CA PRO A 236 -12.27 -10.46 5.55
C PRO A 236 -13.38 -9.47 5.94
N GLU A 237 -13.59 -9.26 7.24
CA GLU A 237 -14.68 -8.41 7.76
C GLU A 237 -14.63 -6.96 7.24
N ASN A 238 -13.43 -6.37 7.16
CA ASN A 238 -13.24 -5.03 6.59
C ASN A 238 -13.68 -4.95 5.11
N VAL A 239 -13.47 -6.01 4.34
CA VAL A 239 -13.92 -6.11 2.94
C VAL A 239 -15.43 -6.28 2.86
N GLN A 240 -16.01 -7.11 3.75
CA GLN A 240 -17.45 -7.30 3.83
C GLN A 240 -18.19 -5.98 4.16
N GLU A 241 -17.68 -5.19 5.10
CA GLU A 241 -18.31 -3.92 5.49
C GLU A 241 -18.30 -2.88 4.36
N VAL A 242 -17.29 -2.87 3.48
CA VAL A 242 -17.27 -2.04 2.26
C VAL A 242 -18.32 -2.53 1.24
N MET A 243 -18.43 -3.84 1.03
CA MET A 243 -19.33 -4.42 0.00
C MET A 243 -20.81 -4.39 0.39
N LYS A 244 -21.11 -4.47 1.69
CA LYS A 244 -22.47 -4.57 2.24
C LYS A 244 -23.42 -3.46 1.79
N PRO A 245 -23.08 -2.16 1.83
CA PRO A 245 -23.95 -1.12 1.29
C PRO A 245 -24.14 -1.22 -0.23
N LEU A 246 -23.20 -1.84 -0.94
CA LEU A 246 -23.22 -1.92 -2.41
C LEU A 246 -24.19 -2.99 -2.93
N LEU A 247 -24.62 -3.94 -2.10
CA LEU A 247 -25.62 -4.96 -2.44
C LEU A 247 -27.00 -4.37 -2.80
N THR A 248 -27.37 -3.24 -2.19
CA THR A 248 -28.66 -2.56 -2.40
C THR A 248 -28.54 -1.24 -3.15
N SER A 249 -27.29 -0.83 -3.46
CA SER A 249 -27.00 0.38 -4.19
C SER A 249 -27.51 0.34 -5.64
N LYS A 250 -27.61 1.53 -6.24
CA LYS A 250 -28.16 1.73 -7.60
C LYS A 250 -27.24 2.60 -8.46
N TYR A 251 -25.93 2.46 -8.28
CA TYR A 251 -24.95 3.09 -9.16
C TYR A 251 -25.24 2.69 -10.60
N LYS A 252 -25.19 3.69 -11.48
CA LYS A 252 -25.36 3.54 -12.91
C LYS A 252 -24.38 4.46 -13.61
N ILE A 253 -23.94 4.03 -14.78
CA ILE A 253 -23.05 4.82 -15.60
C ILE A 253 -23.75 5.26 -16.89
N SER A 254 -23.51 6.51 -17.27
CA SER A 254 -23.82 7.01 -18.59
C SER A 254 -22.53 6.98 -19.40
N VAL A 255 -22.30 5.88 -20.14
CA VAL A 255 -21.11 5.77 -20.99
C VAL A 255 -21.35 6.57 -22.27
N SER A 256 -20.62 7.66 -22.44
CA SER A 256 -20.49 8.33 -23.75
C SER A 256 -19.19 7.87 -24.40
N ARG A 257 -19.29 7.10 -25.48
CA ARG A 257 -18.11 6.64 -26.22
C ARG A 257 -17.69 7.71 -27.21
N THR A 258 -16.56 8.34 -26.95
CA THR A 258 -15.94 9.28 -27.89
C THR A 258 -15.14 8.53 -28.96
N SER A 259 -15.10 9.08 -30.17
CA SER A 259 -14.20 8.59 -31.22
C SER A 259 -12.76 8.84 -30.82
N ILE A 260 -11.95 7.79 -30.76
CA ILE A 260 -10.54 7.85 -30.33
C ILE A 260 -9.64 7.81 -31.58
N PRO A 261 -8.60 8.64 -31.67
CA PRO A 261 -7.64 8.56 -32.77
C PRO A 261 -6.90 7.22 -32.80
N HIS A 262 -6.53 6.76 -33.99
CA HIS A 262 -5.69 5.58 -34.18
C HIS A 262 -4.43 5.97 -34.97
N PRO A 263 -3.22 5.70 -34.45
CA PRO A 263 -2.91 5.04 -33.18
C PRO A 263 -3.20 5.92 -31.94
N VAL A 264 -3.47 5.29 -30.79
CA VAL A 264 -3.63 5.98 -29.49
C VAL A 264 -2.27 6.47 -28.97
N TYR A 265 -1.20 5.74 -29.29
CA TYR A 265 0.17 6.10 -28.94
C TYR A 265 0.55 7.46 -29.57
N GLY A 266 1.08 8.37 -28.76
CA GLY A 266 1.41 9.72 -29.18
C GLY A 266 0.22 10.70 -29.24
N SER A 267 -1.00 10.24 -28.97
CA SER A 267 -2.18 11.11 -28.87
C SER A 267 -2.34 11.70 -27.46
N SER A 268 -3.22 12.70 -27.32
CA SER A 268 -3.61 13.24 -26.01
C SER A 268 -4.38 12.26 -25.13
N PHE A 269 -4.81 11.11 -25.66
CA PHE A 269 -5.64 10.12 -24.96
C PHE A 269 -4.83 8.95 -24.35
N GLY A 270 -3.51 8.96 -24.47
CA GLY A 270 -2.62 7.93 -23.94
C GLY A 270 -1.37 8.53 -23.31
N ARG A 271 -1.52 9.58 -22.49
CA ARG A 271 -0.37 10.26 -21.85
C ARG A 271 0.14 9.50 -20.63
N SER A 272 -0.70 8.66 -20.03
CA SER A 272 -0.34 7.75 -18.95
C SER A 272 -0.65 6.29 -19.29
N LEU A 273 -0.05 5.36 -18.56
CA LEU A 273 -0.35 3.93 -18.65
C LEU A 273 -1.85 3.67 -18.44
N CYS A 274 -2.46 4.30 -17.43
CA CYS A 274 -3.87 4.12 -17.11
C CYS A 274 -4.78 4.66 -18.22
N GLU A 275 -4.45 5.83 -18.78
CA GLU A 275 -5.20 6.38 -19.91
C GLU A 275 -5.10 5.48 -21.14
N TRP A 276 -3.89 5.07 -21.50
CA TRP A 276 -3.67 4.19 -22.63
C TRP A 276 -4.39 2.85 -22.46
N GLY A 277 -4.26 2.22 -21.29
CA GLY A 277 -4.89 0.94 -20.97
C GLY A 277 -6.42 1.04 -20.92
N PHE A 278 -6.96 2.13 -20.38
CA PHE A 278 -8.39 2.44 -20.45
C PHE A 278 -8.87 2.54 -21.90
N GLN A 279 -8.18 3.28 -22.77
CA GLN A 279 -8.59 3.39 -24.18
C GLN A 279 -8.52 2.05 -24.91
N TRP A 280 -7.50 1.25 -24.60
CA TRP A 280 -7.35 -0.09 -25.15
C TRP A 280 -8.50 -1.01 -24.71
N ALA A 281 -8.80 -1.07 -23.42
CA ALA A 281 -9.92 -1.84 -22.87
C ALA A 281 -11.26 -1.35 -23.43
N ASN A 282 -11.49 -0.04 -23.50
CA ASN A 282 -12.70 0.56 -24.05
C ASN A 282 -12.93 0.17 -25.52
N LYS A 283 -11.86 -0.06 -26.29
CA LYS A 283 -11.93 -0.53 -27.68
C LYS A 283 -12.16 -2.04 -27.78
N LEU A 284 -11.61 -2.83 -26.86
CA LEU A 284 -11.67 -4.30 -26.91
C LEU A 284 -12.95 -4.88 -26.29
N ILE A 285 -13.41 -4.37 -25.16
CA ILE A 285 -14.62 -4.83 -24.45
C ILE A 285 -15.83 -5.00 -25.39
N PRO A 286 -16.13 -4.06 -26.31
CA PRO A 286 -17.28 -4.16 -27.21
C PRO A 286 -17.13 -5.26 -28.27
N LEU A 287 -15.90 -5.71 -28.53
CA LEU A 287 -15.58 -6.74 -29.52
C LEU A 287 -15.59 -8.15 -28.91
N MET A 288 -15.74 -8.26 -27.59
CA MET A 288 -15.77 -9.55 -26.90
C MET A 288 -17.01 -10.37 -27.31
N LYS A 289 -16.80 -11.67 -27.57
CA LYS A 289 -17.89 -12.61 -27.89
C LYS A 289 -18.75 -12.93 -26.66
N ASP A 290 -18.15 -12.97 -25.47
CA ASP A 290 -18.85 -13.28 -24.23
C ASP A 290 -19.51 -12.02 -23.65
N LYS A 291 -20.84 -11.92 -23.81
CA LYS A 291 -21.62 -10.78 -23.32
C LYS A 291 -21.56 -10.62 -21.81
N PHE A 292 -21.38 -11.71 -21.05
CA PHE A 292 -21.23 -11.64 -19.60
C PHE A 292 -19.94 -10.89 -19.24
N ALA A 293 -18.82 -11.30 -19.84
CA ALA A 293 -17.53 -10.66 -19.60
C ALA A 293 -17.51 -9.21 -20.10
N ALA A 294 -18.10 -8.94 -21.28
CA ALA A 294 -18.20 -7.59 -21.81
C ALA A 294 -18.95 -6.64 -20.86
N SER A 295 -20.12 -7.05 -20.37
CA SER A 295 -20.91 -6.26 -19.41
C SER A 295 -20.18 -6.06 -18.08
N LEU A 296 -19.46 -7.08 -17.61
CA LEU A 296 -18.69 -7.00 -16.38
C LEU A 296 -17.54 -5.98 -16.52
N PHE A 297 -16.74 -6.09 -17.57
CA PHE A 297 -15.60 -5.19 -17.79
C PHE A 297 -16.03 -3.76 -18.14
N GLU A 298 -17.20 -3.57 -18.75
CA GLU A 298 -17.77 -2.23 -18.94
C GLU A 298 -18.05 -1.54 -17.59
N SER A 299 -18.49 -2.28 -16.57
CA SER A 299 -18.65 -1.74 -15.21
C SER A 299 -17.33 -1.43 -14.51
N CYS A 300 -16.26 -2.18 -14.81
CA CYS A 300 -14.92 -1.96 -14.25
C CYS A 300 -14.09 -0.91 -14.99
N LEU A 301 -14.53 -0.48 -16.19
CA LEU A 301 -13.71 0.29 -17.13
C LEU A 301 -13.18 1.59 -16.52
N PHE A 302 -14.01 2.34 -15.80
CA PHE A 302 -13.56 3.58 -15.17
C PHE A 302 -12.62 3.33 -14.00
N GLY A 303 -12.78 2.23 -13.25
CA GLY A 303 -11.82 1.81 -12.24
C GLY A 303 -10.41 1.58 -12.84
N MET A 304 -10.34 0.95 -14.02
CA MET A 304 -9.07 0.77 -14.74
C MET A 304 -8.41 2.09 -15.18
N LYS A 305 -9.19 3.17 -15.36
CA LYS A 305 -8.63 4.50 -15.66
C LYS A 305 -8.01 5.14 -14.42
N LEU A 306 -8.59 4.87 -13.25
CA LEU A 306 -8.30 5.59 -12.01
C LEU A 306 -7.17 4.94 -11.21
N ASP A 307 -7.01 3.61 -11.31
CA ASP A 307 -6.01 2.87 -10.54
C ASP A 307 -5.23 1.90 -11.44
N ALA A 308 -3.90 1.98 -11.37
CA ALA A 308 -2.99 1.21 -12.21
C ALA A 308 -3.00 -0.29 -11.86
N GLN A 309 -3.13 -0.64 -10.58
CA GLN A 309 -3.17 -2.04 -10.14
C GLN A 309 -4.48 -2.70 -10.59
N THR A 310 -5.59 -1.97 -10.54
CA THR A 310 -6.89 -2.38 -11.08
C THR A 310 -6.81 -2.58 -12.59
N LEU A 311 -6.15 -1.67 -13.33
CA LEU A 311 -5.89 -1.87 -14.76
C LEU A 311 -5.09 -3.14 -15.01
N MET A 312 -3.95 -3.30 -14.33
CA MET A 312 -3.06 -4.46 -14.51
C MET A 312 -3.74 -5.78 -14.13
N PHE A 313 -4.69 -5.75 -13.19
CA PHE A 313 -5.50 -6.90 -12.84
C PHE A 313 -6.51 -7.26 -13.95
N PHE A 314 -7.29 -6.31 -14.45
CA PHE A 314 -8.39 -6.61 -15.40
C PHE A 314 -7.93 -6.72 -16.86
N LEU A 315 -6.92 -5.97 -17.27
CA LEU A 315 -6.49 -5.89 -18.68
C LEU A 315 -6.15 -7.25 -19.30
N PRO A 316 -5.45 -8.18 -18.62
CA PRO A 316 -5.16 -9.50 -19.16
C PRO A 316 -6.39 -10.37 -19.45
N TYR A 317 -7.54 -10.07 -18.84
CA TYR A 317 -8.81 -10.77 -19.10
C TYR A 317 -9.62 -10.14 -20.25
N VAL A 318 -9.29 -8.89 -20.60
CA VAL A 318 -9.93 -8.14 -21.69
C VAL A 318 -9.28 -8.45 -23.04
N VAL A 319 -7.97 -8.69 -23.05
CA VAL A 319 -7.14 -9.03 -24.23
C VAL A 319 -7.30 -10.49 -24.60
#